data_AF-A0A0C1ESG8-F1
#
_entry.id   AF-A0A0C1ESG8-F1
#
_cell.length_a   1.000
_cell.length_b   1.000
_cell.length_c   1.000
_cell.angle_alpha   90.00
_cell.angle_beta   90.00
_cell.angle_gamma   90.00
#
_symmetry.space_group_name_H-M   'P 1'
#
loop_
_entity.id
_entity.type
_entity.pdbx_description
1 polymer ?
#
loop_
_entity_poly.entity_id
_entity_poly.type
_entity_poly.pdbx_seq_one_letter_code
_entity_poly.pdbx_strand_id
1 'polypeptide(L)'
;MKKIIFLIFLIINSICSGQNHKIDSLFLKFKESSFYEDVYPSKIALENYQKEVIPELIKLVGDTTFVKLTGTADLIYPGAQKWYGHGHYVPYSMDWVSIRAGWLLEELTFQNFGFSTINIGNLNWKDKREKEKLNNSRNYQAEKVKKWWKENSDKWSRLGALKEALVSNDIKRVSNAVQYLRFGETKCNGLNQEIFINDLKPLTLKYKNSQNMDLKKISELMENEDLGNWLRNQKKNVR
;
A
#
# COMPACT_ATOMS: atom_id res chain seq x y z
N MET A 1 42.85 -22.87 -5.41
CA MET A 1 42.03 -21.77 -4.84
C MET A 1 41.24 -20.97 -5.88
N LYS A 2 41.75 -20.64 -7.08
CA LYS A 2 41.00 -19.87 -8.10
C LYS A 2 39.73 -20.54 -8.67
N LYS A 3 39.64 -21.88 -8.69
CA LYS A 3 38.46 -22.62 -9.22
C LYS A 3 37.25 -22.64 -8.27
N ILE A 4 37.45 -22.46 -6.95
CA ILE A 4 36.35 -22.47 -5.96
C ILE A 4 35.57 -21.14 -5.99
N ILE A 5 36.25 -20.03 -6.30
CA ILE A 5 35.64 -18.69 -6.39
C ILE A 5 34.67 -18.60 -7.60
N PHE A 6 34.95 -19.31 -8.69
CA PHE A 6 34.10 -19.27 -9.90
C PHE A 6 32.77 -20.03 -9.71
N LEU A 7 32.75 -21.08 -8.88
CA LEU A 7 31.54 -21.87 -8.62
C LEU A 7 30.54 -21.12 -7.72
N ILE A 8 31.05 -20.31 -6.78
CA ILE A 8 30.22 -19.46 -5.90
C ILE A 8 29.50 -18.37 -6.72
N PHE A 9 30.13 -17.85 -7.79
CA PHE A 9 29.54 -16.81 -8.64
C PHE A 9 28.37 -17.33 -9.51
N LEU A 10 28.35 -18.61 -9.86
CA LEU A 10 27.26 -19.22 -10.64
C LEU A 10 26.00 -19.47 -9.80
N ILE A 11 26.15 -19.80 -8.51
CA ILE A 11 25.00 -20.07 -7.63
C ILE A 11 24.25 -18.79 -7.26
N ILE A 12 24.95 -17.65 -7.13
CA ILE A 12 24.33 -16.37 -6.75
C ILE A 12 23.44 -15.81 -7.89
N ASN A 13 23.79 -16.07 -9.16
CA ASN A 13 23.01 -15.58 -10.31
C ASN A 13 21.69 -16.36 -10.51
N SER A 14 21.65 -17.67 -10.19
CA SER A 14 20.44 -18.48 -10.38
C SER A 14 19.35 -18.22 -9.32
N ILE A 15 19.72 -17.76 -8.12
CA ILE A 15 18.73 -17.45 -7.07
C ILE A 15 18.01 -16.12 -7.39
N CYS A 16 18.70 -15.18 -8.01
CA CYS A 16 18.15 -13.86 -8.36
C CYS A 16 17.12 -13.95 -9.51
N SER A 17 17.30 -14.86 -10.48
CA SER A 17 16.38 -14.99 -11.62
C SER A 17 15.01 -15.57 -11.26
N GLY A 18 14.94 -16.48 -10.28
CA GLY A 18 13.67 -17.13 -9.88
C GLY A 18 12.72 -16.21 -9.10
N GLN A 19 13.26 -15.28 -8.30
CA GLN A 19 12.46 -14.33 -7.52
C GLN A 19 11.81 -13.27 -8.43
N ASN A 20 12.55 -12.78 -9.43
CA ASN A 20 12.04 -11.80 -10.38
C ASN A 20 10.83 -12.34 -11.15
N HIS A 21 10.91 -13.57 -11.66
CA HIS A 21 9.79 -14.20 -12.37
C HIS A 21 8.50 -14.28 -11.52
N LYS A 22 8.62 -14.53 -10.22
CA LYS A 22 7.46 -14.57 -9.30
C LYS A 22 6.86 -13.17 -9.09
N ILE A 23 7.69 -12.15 -8.89
CA ILE A 23 7.23 -10.76 -8.75
C ILE A 23 6.54 -10.28 -10.03
N ASP A 24 7.12 -10.57 -11.20
CA ASP A 24 6.56 -10.20 -12.50
C ASP A 24 5.16 -10.81 -12.71
N SER A 25 5.00 -12.09 -12.38
CA SER A 25 3.70 -12.77 -12.45
C SER A 25 2.65 -12.12 -11.53
N LEU A 26 3.04 -11.65 -10.34
CA LEU A 26 2.14 -10.93 -9.45
C LEU A 26 1.73 -9.56 -10.02
N PHE A 27 2.65 -8.84 -10.66
CA PHE A 27 2.32 -7.58 -11.33
C PHE A 27 1.40 -7.77 -12.54
N LEU A 28 1.53 -8.88 -13.27
CA LEU A 28 0.58 -9.23 -14.33
C LEU A 28 -0.83 -9.39 -13.75
N LYS A 29 -0.99 -10.24 -12.73
CA LYS A 29 -2.28 -10.45 -12.05
C LYS A 29 -2.84 -9.19 -11.41
N PHE A 30 -1.99 -8.33 -10.84
CA PHE A 30 -2.40 -7.06 -10.24
C PHE A 30 -3.06 -6.09 -11.26
N LYS A 31 -2.77 -6.25 -12.55
CA LYS A 31 -3.37 -5.48 -13.64
C LYS A 31 -4.67 -6.07 -14.19
N GLU A 32 -5.05 -7.29 -13.81
CA GLU A 32 -6.25 -7.97 -14.31
C GLU A 32 -7.56 -7.36 -13.80
N SER A 33 -8.70 -7.82 -14.30
CA SER A 33 -10.02 -7.26 -13.94
C SER A 33 -10.60 -7.84 -12.65
N SER A 34 -10.31 -9.10 -12.29
CA SER A 34 -10.97 -9.75 -11.16
C SER A 34 -10.42 -9.25 -9.81
N PHE A 35 -11.23 -8.51 -9.05
CA PHE A 35 -10.75 -7.87 -7.83
C PHE A 35 -10.33 -8.88 -6.75
N TYR A 36 -11.23 -9.80 -6.38
CA TYR A 36 -10.95 -10.76 -5.29
C TYR A 36 -10.11 -11.97 -5.74
N GLU A 37 -10.08 -12.30 -7.03
CA GLU A 37 -9.32 -13.46 -7.53
C GLU A 37 -7.89 -13.09 -7.91
N ASP A 38 -7.68 -11.90 -8.50
CA ASP A 38 -6.38 -11.51 -9.03
C ASP A 38 -5.80 -10.28 -8.32
N VAL A 39 -6.51 -9.15 -8.31
CA VAL A 39 -5.95 -7.85 -7.88
C VAL A 39 -5.62 -7.85 -6.39
N TYR A 40 -6.57 -8.19 -5.52
CA TYR A 40 -6.40 -8.15 -4.08
C TYR A 40 -5.39 -9.20 -3.58
N PRO A 41 -5.45 -10.49 -3.99
CA PRO A 41 -4.42 -11.46 -3.61
C PRO A 41 -3.02 -11.07 -4.09
N SER A 42 -2.90 -10.54 -5.32
CA SER A 42 -1.61 -10.09 -5.84
C SER A 42 -1.09 -8.87 -5.09
N LYS A 43 -1.97 -7.95 -4.68
CA LYS A 43 -1.63 -6.82 -3.82
C LYS A 43 -1.00 -7.30 -2.51
N ILE A 44 -1.67 -8.20 -1.79
CA ILE A 44 -1.18 -8.76 -0.52
C ILE A 44 0.19 -9.44 -0.73
N ALA A 45 0.32 -10.23 -1.80
CA ALA A 45 1.57 -10.91 -2.13
C ALA A 45 2.71 -9.93 -2.49
N LEU A 46 2.44 -8.87 -3.27
CA LEU A 46 3.42 -7.84 -3.65
C LEU A 46 3.87 -7.03 -2.42
N GLU A 47 2.96 -6.65 -1.55
CA GLU A 47 3.25 -5.90 -0.34
C GLU A 47 4.19 -6.66 0.61
N ASN A 48 4.11 -8.00 0.59
CA ASN A 48 5.04 -8.88 1.29
C ASN A 48 6.46 -8.85 0.70
N TYR A 49 6.72 -8.23 -0.44
CA TYR A 49 8.08 -7.96 -0.92
C TYR A 49 8.60 -6.58 -0.49
N GLN A 50 7.84 -5.79 0.28
CA GLN A 50 8.28 -4.53 0.88
C GLN A 50 9.08 -3.60 -0.05
N LYS A 51 10.38 -3.38 0.22
CA LYS A 51 11.20 -2.37 -0.48
C LYS A 51 11.38 -2.74 -1.95
N GLU A 52 11.44 -4.03 -2.22
CA GLU A 52 11.81 -4.65 -3.48
C GLU A 52 10.80 -4.36 -4.59
N VAL A 53 9.51 -4.17 -4.26
CA VAL A 53 8.46 -3.86 -5.25
C VAL A 53 8.28 -2.38 -5.55
N ILE A 54 8.82 -1.48 -4.71
CA ILE A 54 8.60 -0.04 -4.84
C ILE A 54 9.08 0.50 -6.20
N PRO A 55 10.27 0.15 -6.73
CA PRO A 55 10.71 0.64 -8.04
C PRO A 55 9.77 0.26 -9.18
N GLU A 56 9.18 -0.93 -9.14
CA GLU A 56 8.27 -1.39 -10.19
C GLU A 56 6.88 -0.74 -10.06
N LEU A 57 6.38 -0.56 -8.84
CA LEU A 57 5.17 0.23 -8.59
C LEU A 57 5.32 1.68 -9.08
N ILE A 58 6.50 2.27 -8.95
CA ILE A 58 6.81 3.62 -9.45
C ILE A 58 6.77 3.68 -10.98
N LYS A 59 7.15 2.62 -11.69
CA LYS A 59 6.92 2.55 -13.14
C LYS A 59 5.43 2.49 -13.44
N LEU A 60 4.71 1.67 -12.67
CA LEU A 60 3.29 1.40 -12.87
C LEU A 60 2.37 2.60 -12.60
N VAL A 61 2.75 3.56 -11.75
CA VAL A 61 1.97 4.81 -11.60
C VAL A 61 1.94 5.67 -12.86
N GLY A 62 2.82 5.42 -13.83
CA GLY A 62 2.75 6.01 -15.18
C GLY A 62 1.87 5.24 -16.16
N ASP A 63 1.34 4.08 -15.79
CA ASP A 63 0.52 3.23 -16.66
C ASP A 63 -0.87 3.85 -16.87
N THR A 64 -1.18 4.19 -18.11
CA THR A 64 -2.45 4.81 -18.47
C THR A 64 -3.55 3.80 -18.82
N THR A 65 -3.33 2.51 -18.64
CA THR A 65 -4.31 1.47 -18.92
C THR A 65 -5.53 1.57 -17.99
N PHE A 66 -6.72 1.47 -18.58
CA PHE A 66 -8.00 1.34 -17.88
C PHE A 66 -8.49 -0.11 -17.97
N VAL A 67 -8.71 -0.75 -16.82
CA VAL A 67 -9.24 -2.11 -16.70
C VAL A 67 -10.41 -2.06 -15.72
N LYS A 68 -11.62 -2.20 -16.25
CA LYS A 68 -12.84 -2.20 -15.41
C LYS A 68 -12.81 -3.40 -14.47
N LEU A 69 -12.91 -3.16 -13.16
CA LEU A 69 -12.93 -4.25 -12.19
C LEU A 69 -14.21 -5.09 -12.30
N THR A 70 -14.03 -6.40 -12.18
CA THR A 70 -15.06 -7.43 -12.05
C THR A 70 -14.97 -8.08 -10.67
N GLY A 71 -16.01 -8.83 -10.28
CA GLY A 71 -16.04 -9.46 -8.96
C GLY A 71 -16.08 -8.45 -7.81
N THR A 72 -16.70 -7.28 -7.97
CA THR A 72 -16.67 -6.20 -6.97
C THR A 72 -17.89 -6.18 -6.04
N ALA A 73 -18.54 -7.33 -5.80
CA ALA A 73 -19.82 -7.37 -5.09
C ALA A 73 -19.74 -6.77 -3.67
N ASP A 74 -18.62 -6.99 -2.98
CA ASP A 74 -18.39 -6.49 -1.62
C ASP A 74 -17.37 -5.32 -1.60
N LEU A 75 -17.09 -4.69 -2.75
CA LEU A 75 -16.12 -3.60 -2.86
C LEU A 75 -16.83 -2.27 -3.08
N ILE A 76 -16.63 -1.33 -2.17
CA ILE A 76 -17.14 0.04 -2.25
C ILE A 76 -16.00 0.95 -2.73
N TYR A 77 -16.05 1.37 -4.00
CA TYR A 77 -15.05 2.25 -4.61
C TYR A 77 -15.68 3.20 -5.63
N PRO A 78 -15.04 4.32 -6.02
CA PRO A 78 -15.57 5.30 -6.98
C PRO A 78 -16.06 4.75 -8.34
N GLY A 79 -15.71 3.52 -8.73
CA GLY A 79 -16.22 2.87 -9.94
C GLY A 79 -17.32 1.83 -9.72
N ALA A 80 -17.73 1.57 -8.47
CA ALA A 80 -18.75 0.57 -8.15
C ALA A 80 -20.12 0.97 -8.72
N GLN A 81 -20.81 0.02 -9.35
CA GLN A 81 -22.15 0.25 -9.91
C GLN A 81 -23.28 -0.12 -8.95
N LYS A 82 -22.99 -0.90 -7.91
CA LYS A 82 -23.96 -1.41 -6.95
C LYS A 82 -23.39 -1.34 -5.54
N TRP A 83 -24.24 -1.05 -4.57
CA TRP A 83 -23.94 -1.10 -3.15
C TRP A 83 -24.94 -2.03 -2.48
N TYR A 84 -24.43 -2.98 -1.68
CA TYR A 84 -25.22 -4.04 -1.06
C TYR A 84 -25.43 -3.84 0.45
N GLY A 85 -25.15 -2.64 0.98
CA GLY A 85 -25.30 -2.33 2.41
C GLY A 85 -24.05 -2.56 3.26
N HIS A 86 -23.07 -3.30 2.74
CA HIS A 86 -21.79 -3.58 3.38
C HIS A 86 -20.66 -3.63 2.33
N GLY A 87 -19.41 -3.67 2.80
CA GLY A 87 -18.26 -3.97 1.95
C GLY A 87 -16.95 -3.33 2.37
N HIS A 88 -15.89 -3.78 1.72
CA HIS A 88 -14.56 -3.21 1.79
C HIS A 88 -14.53 -1.86 1.07
N TYR A 89 -14.32 -0.79 1.81
CA TYR A 89 -14.18 0.55 1.25
C TYR A 89 -12.76 0.83 0.75
N VAL A 90 -12.63 1.10 -0.55
CA VAL A 90 -11.36 1.48 -1.19
C VAL A 90 -11.57 2.82 -1.89
N PRO A 91 -11.11 3.96 -1.31
CA PRO A 91 -11.35 5.31 -1.83
C PRO A 91 -10.47 5.65 -3.05
N TYR A 92 -10.19 4.67 -3.90
CA TYR A 92 -9.32 4.81 -5.06
C TYR A 92 -10.08 4.44 -6.32
N SER A 93 -9.76 5.16 -7.38
CA SER A 93 -10.27 4.94 -8.72
C SER A 93 -9.66 3.69 -9.34
N MET A 94 -9.99 2.53 -8.76
CA MET A 94 -9.33 1.25 -8.96
C MET A 94 -9.44 0.71 -10.39
N ASP A 95 -10.26 1.28 -11.27
CA ASP A 95 -10.27 0.87 -12.67
C ASP A 95 -9.01 1.32 -13.45
N TRP A 96 -8.23 2.28 -12.91
CA TRP A 96 -6.98 2.71 -13.53
C TRP A 96 -5.77 2.01 -12.90
N VAL A 97 -4.96 1.36 -13.73
CA VAL A 97 -3.75 0.64 -13.27
C VAL A 97 -2.80 1.56 -12.51
N SER A 98 -2.56 2.77 -13.01
CA SER A 98 -1.75 3.79 -12.29
C SER A 98 -2.26 4.08 -10.87
N ILE A 99 -3.58 4.08 -10.67
CA ILE A 99 -4.18 4.43 -9.38
C ILE A 99 -4.15 3.22 -8.44
N ARG A 100 -4.28 1.99 -8.95
CA ARG A 100 -4.03 0.77 -8.16
C ARG A 100 -2.58 0.74 -7.66
N ALA A 101 -1.62 1.07 -8.51
CA ALA A 101 -0.22 1.17 -8.12
C ALA A 101 -0.01 2.23 -7.02
N GLY A 102 -0.65 3.39 -7.17
CA GLY A 102 -0.67 4.46 -6.16
C GLY A 102 -1.29 4.03 -4.83
N TRP A 103 -2.39 3.27 -4.87
CA TRP A 103 -3.02 2.68 -3.69
C TRP A 103 -2.05 1.78 -2.91
N LEU A 104 -1.42 0.81 -3.60
CA LEU A 104 -0.44 -0.07 -2.96
C LEU A 104 0.78 0.69 -2.46
N LEU A 105 1.28 1.69 -3.19
CA LEU A 105 2.38 2.55 -2.72
C LEU A 105 2.01 3.28 -1.42
N GLU A 106 0.85 3.94 -1.36
CA GLU A 106 0.42 4.69 -0.17
C GLU A 106 0.25 3.80 1.06
N GLU A 107 -0.27 2.58 0.89
CA GLU A 107 -0.40 1.60 1.99
C GLU A 107 0.94 1.00 2.42
N LEU A 108 1.81 0.71 1.45
CA LEU A 108 3.12 0.12 1.72
C LEU A 108 4.07 1.11 2.40
N THR A 109 4.05 2.38 1.98
CA THR A 109 4.95 3.42 2.49
C THR A 109 4.33 4.29 3.58
N PHE A 110 3.05 4.11 3.89
CA PHE A 110 2.30 4.98 4.81
C PHE A 110 2.41 6.48 4.48
N GLN A 111 2.58 6.78 3.19
CA GLN A 111 2.63 8.14 2.68
C GLN A 111 1.29 8.50 2.07
N ASN A 112 1.00 9.79 2.03
CA ASN A 112 -0.16 10.32 1.35
C ASN A 112 0.30 11.04 0.08
N PHE A 113 0.41 10.30 -1.02
CA PHE A 113 0.81 10.87 -2.30
C PHE A 113 -0.36 11.58 -3.00
N GLY A 114 -1.60 11.30 -2.62
CA GLY A 114 -2.82 11.92 -3.13
C GLY A 114 -3.49 11.15 -4.25
N PHE A 115 -3.27 9.83 -4.37
CA PHE A 115 -3.94 9.03 -5.40
C PHE A 115 -5.44 8.84 -5.12
N SER A 116 -5.84 8.77 -3.85
CA SER A 116 -7.25 8.65 -3.46
C SER A 116 -8.08 9.90 -3.76
N THR A 117 -7.44 11.05 -3.99
CA THR A 117 -8.14 12.32 -4.26
C THR A 117 -8.31 12.60 -5.76
N ILE A 118 -7.82 11.69 -6.61
CA ILE A 118 -8.02 11.79 -8.06
C ILE A 118 -9.50 11.48 -8.35
N ASN A 119 -10.28 12.56 -8.44
CA ASN A 119 -11.72 12.51 -8.65
C ASN A 119 -12.04 12.07 -10.09
N ILE A 120 -12.57 10.85 -10.24
CA ILE A 120 -13.04 10.33 -11.54
C ILE A 120 -14.55 10.22 -11.65
N GLY A 121 -15.29 10.34 -10.53
CA GLY A 121 -16.69 9.93 -10.46
C GLY A 121 -17.63 10.68 -11.39
N ASN A 122 -17.23 11.91 -11.78
CA ASN A 122 -18.02 12.80 -12.62
C ASN A 122 -17.31 13.14 -13.94
N LEU A 123 -16.29 12.39 -14.36
CA LEU A 123 -15.58 12.70 -15.61
C LEU A 123 -16.48 12.41 -16.82
N ASN A 124 -16.78 13.45 -17.58
CA ASN A 124 -17.30 13.36 -18.92
C ASN A 124 -16.18 12.90 -19.88
N TRP A 125 -16.14 11.59 -20.14
CA TRP A 125 -15.18 10.98 -21.06
C TRP A 125 -15.23 11.52 -22.50
N LYS A 126 -16.29 12.24 -22.88
CA LYS A 126 -16.36 12.91 -24.19
C LYS A 126 -15.66 14.27 -24.19
N ASP A 127 -15.45 14.90 -23.03
CA ASP A 127 -14.70 16.15 -22.92
C ASP A 127 -13.18 15.87 -22.86
N LYS A 128 -12.47 16.31 -23.90
CA LYS A 128 -11.01 16.20 -23.99
C LYS A 128 -10.29 16.91 -22.83
N ARG A 129 -10.83 18.04 -22.34
CA ARG A 129 -10.23 18.83 -21.25
C ARG A 129 -10.27 18.08 -19.93
N GLU A 130 -11.33 17.31 -19.70
CA GLU A 130 -11.46 16.52 -18.48
C GLU A 130 -10.49 15.32 -18.47
N LYS A 131 -10.33 14.66 -19.63
CA LYS A 131 -9.28 13.64 -19.82
C LYS A 131 -7.88 14.21 -19.58
N GLU A 132 -7.60 15.41 -20.09
CA GLU A 132 -6.32 16.09 -19.88
C GLU A 132 -6.09 16.43 -18.40
N LYS A 133 -7.10 16.96 -17.70
CA LYS A 133 -7.03 17.22 -16.25
C LYS A 133 -6.73 15.94 -15.46
N LEU A 134 -7.38 14.82 -15.79
CA LEU A 134 -7.11 13.52 -15.17
C LEU A 134 -5.64 13.11 -15.41
N ASN A 135 -5.16 13.18 -16.64
CA ASN A 135 -3.77 12.83 -16.99
C ASN A 135 -2.77 13.71 -16.24
N ASN A 136 -2.99 15.02 -16.20
CA ASN A 136 -2.13 15.96 -15.47
C ASN A 136 -2.10 15.65 -13.97
N SER A 137 -3.26 15.30 -13.39
CA SER A 137 -3.35 14.93 -11.97
C SER A 137 -2.57 13.64 -11.68
N ARG A 138 -2.72 12.61 -12.53
CA ARG A 138 -1.96 11.35 -12.40
C ARG A 138 -0.46 11.56 -12.53
N ASN A 139 -0.03 12.30 -13.55
CA ASN A 139 1.38 12.62 -13.78
C ASN A 139 1.97 13.39 -12.59
N TYR A 140 1.23 14.36 -12.06
CA TYR A 140 1.66 15.12 -10.89
C TYR A 140 1.89 14.21 -9.67
N GLN A 141 0.98 13.27 -9.37
CA GLN A 141 1.20 12.34 -8.26
C GLN A 141 2.34 11.35 -8.57
N ALA A 142 2.47 10.87 -9.81
CA ALA A 142 3.57 9.99 -10.20
C ALA A 142 4.95 10.67 -10.00
N GLU A 143 5.08 11.94 -10.37
CA GLU A 143 6.32 12.71 -10.15
C GLU A 143 6.61 12.93 -8.66
N LYS A 144 5.59 13.14 -7.83
CA LYS A 144 5.79 13.18 -6.37
C LYS A 144 6.37 11.89 -5.82
N VAL A 145 5.84 10.74 -6.23
CA VAL A 145 6.35 9.43 -5.77
C VAL A 145 7.79 9.25 -6.23
N LYS A 146 8.09 9.52 -7.51
CA LYS A 146 9.46 9.39 -8.05
C LYS A 146 10.45 10.25 -7.27
N LYS A 147 10.10 11.52 -7.02
CA LYS A 147 10.92 12.45 -6.25
C LYS A 147 11.13 11.94 -4.82
N TRP A 148 10.03 11.59 -4.13
CA TRP A 148 10.09 11.08 -2.77
C TRP A 148 10.96 9.82 -2.68
N TRP A 149 10.82 8.88 -3.62
CA TRP A 149 11.62 7.66 -3.62
C TRP A 149 13.10 7.92 -3.82
N LYS A 150 13.46 8.83 -4.73
CA LYS A 150 14.86 9.24 -4.94
C LYS A 150 15.49 9.78 -3.66
N GLU A 151 14.73 10.52 -2.85
CA GLU A 151 15.21 11.13 -1.61
C GLU A 151 15.26 10.16 -0.41
N ASN A 152 14.43 9.10 -0.41
CA ASN A 152 14.22 8.26 0.76
C ASN A 152 14.69 6.81 0.59
N SER A 153 14.90 6.34 -0.65
CA SER A 153 15.11 4.92 -0.97
C SER A 153 16.21 4.25 -0.14
N ASP A 154 17.37 4.89 0.05
CA ASP A 154 18.50 4.30 0.76
C ASP A 154 18.15 3.90 2.20
N LYS A 155 17.46 4.78 2.92
CA LYS A 155 17.11 4.61 4.33
C LYS A 155 15.72 4.01 4.55
N TRP A 156 14.95 3.84 3.47
CA TRP A 156 13.58 3.39 3.60
C TRP A 156 13.51 1.95 4.13
N SER A 157 12.67 1.78 5.15
CA SER A 157 12.17 0.51 5.63
C SER A 157 10.69 0.67 5.97
N ARG A 158 9.92 -0.41 5.88
CA ARG A 158 8.49 -0.36 6.18
C ARG A 158 8.22 0.00 7.64
N LEU A 159 9.01 -0.53 8.58
CA LEU A 159 8.90 -0.19 10.00
C LEU A 159 9.23 1.27 10.28
N GLY A 160 10.28 1.81 9.64
CA GLY A 160 10.63 3.21 9.74
C GLY A 160 9.50 4.12 9.21
N ALA A 161 8.94 3.78 8.06
CA ALA A 161 7.81 4.50 7.48
C ALA A 161 6.55 4.43 8.36
N LEU A 162 6.29 3.29 8.99
CA LEU A 162 5.21 3.12 9.97
C LEU A 162 5.40 4.05 11.17
N LYS A 163 6.60 4.07 11.77
CA LYS A 163 6.95 4.97 12.88
C LYS A 163 6.79 6.43 12.49
N GLU A 164 7.28 6.82 11.31
CA GLU A 164 7.17 8.19 10.78
C GLU A 164 5.71 8.60 10.58
N ALA A 165 4.88 7.71 10.03
CA ALA A 165 3.47 7.98 9.81
C ALA A 165 2.70 8.16 11.13
N LEU A 166 3.00 7.36 12.15
CA LEU A 166 2.39 7.48 13.49
C LEU A 166 2.74 8.78 14.20
N VAL A 167 3.83 9.47 13.81
CA VAL A 167 4.17 10.78 14.39
C VAL A 167 3.73 11.96 13.53
N SER A 168 3.19 11.70 12.34
CA SER A 168 2.80 12.72 11.37
C SER A 168 1.63 13.59 11.86
N ASN A 169 1.54 14.79 11.28
CA ASN A 169 0.36 15.65 11.36
C ASN A 169 -0.65 15.37 10.23
N ASP A 170 -0.30 14.52 9.26
CA ASP A 170 -1.22 14.06 8.22
C ASP A 170 -2.10 12.93 8.76
N ILE A 171 -3.38 13.22 8.98
CA ILE A 171 -4.36 12.29 9.53
C ILE A 171 -4.49 11.03 8.68
N LYS A 172 -4.36 11.12 7.35
CA LYS A 172 -4.46 9.96 6.47
C LYS A 172 -3.26 9.02 6.67
N ARG A 173 -2.06 9.58 6.85
CA ARG A 173 -0.85 8.78 7.19
C ARG A 173 -1.03 8.07 8.53
N VAL A 174 -1.48 8.79 9.56
CA VAL A 174 -1.73 8.21 10.89
C VAL A 174 -2.82 7.13 10.83
N SER A 175 -3.92 7.39 10.13
CA SER A 175 -5.03 6.45 9.95
C SER A 175 -4.57 5.17 9.23
N ASN A 176 -3.83 5.28 8.14
CA ASN A 176 -3.28 4.12 7.43
C ASN A 176 -2.34 3.30 8.32
N ALA A 177 -1.47 3.97 9.08
CA ALA A 177 -0.56 3.32 10.01
C ALA A 177 -1.31 2.54 11.11
N VAL A 178 -2.33 3.14 11.71
CA VAL A 178 -3.12 2.46 12.76
C VAL A 178 -4.00 1.35 12.19
N GLN A 179 -4.61 1.54 11.03
CA GLN A 179 -5.34 0.45 10.37
C GLN A 179 -4.43 -0.75 10.09
N TYR A 180 -3.20 -0.51 9.62
CA TYR A 180 -2.22 -1.58 9.45
C TYR A 180 -1.84 -2.26 10.77
N LEU A 181 -1.68 -1.51 11.87
CA LEU A 181 -1.40 -2.11 13.17
C LEU A 181 -2.54 -3.04 13.64
N ARG A 182 -3.79 -2.70 13.34
CA ARG A 182 -4.96 -3.46 13.80
C ARG A 182 -5.30 -4.62 12.89
N PHE A 183 -5.25 -4.41 11.58
CA PHE A 183 -5.79 -5.30 10.56
C PHE A 183 -4.79 -5.66 9.46
N GLY A 184 -3.54 -5.21 9.54
CA GLY A 184 -2.53 -5.50 8.53
C GLY A 184 -2.31 -7.00 8.37
N GLU A 185 -2.36 -7.48 7.13
CA GLU A 185 -2.25 -8.90 6.77
C GLU A 185 -0.86 -9.26 6.22
N THR A 186 -0.01 -8.26 6.03
CA THR A 186 1.27 -8.37 5.31
C THR A 186 2.45 -8.12 6.23
N LYS A 187 3.63 -8.63 5.88
CA LYS A 187 4.85 -8.48 6.68
C LYS A 187 5.34 -7.04 6.78
N CYS A 188 5.82 -6.67 7.95
CA CYS A 188 6.66 -5.51 8.19
C CYS A 188 7.94 -5.99 8.87
N ASN A 189 9.07 -5.95 8.16
CA ASN A 189 10.32 -6.50 8.68
C ASN A 189 10.76 -5.71 9.92
N GLY A 190 11.08 -6.44 10.99
CA GLY A 190 11.44 -5.85 12.29
C GLY A 190 10.25 -5.51 13.19
N LEU A 191 9.00 -5.62 12.71
CA LEU A 191 7.83 -5.50 13.58
C LEU A 191 7.69 -6.79 14.41
N ASN A 192 7.77 -6.67 15.72
CA ASN A 192 7.54 -7.74 16.68
C ASN A 192 6.77 -7.20 17.90
N GLN A 193 6.46 -8.09 18.85
CA GLN A 193 5.70 -7.73 20.04
C GLN A 193 6.36 -6.63 20.88
N GLU A 194 7.68 -6.70 21.06
CA GLU A 194 8.43 -5.73 21.85
C GLU A 194 8.39 -4.34 21.20
N ILE A 195 8.67 -4.26 19.89
CA ILE A 195 8.58 -3.02 19.11
C ILE A 195 7.16 -2.46 19.13
N PHE A 196 6.13 -3.30 19.05
CA PHE A 196 4.75 -2.84 19.13
C PHE A 196 4.44 -2.20 20.49
N ILE A 197 4.77 -2.86 21.59
CA ILE A 197 4.46 -2.40 22.95
C ILE A 197 5.29 -1.16 23.32
N ASN A 198 6.59 -1.20 23.06
CA ASN A 198 7.54 -0.20 23.56
C ASN A 198 7.66 1.00 22.63
N ASP A 199 7.52 0.80 21.32
CA ASP A 199 7.72 1.89 20.35
C ASP A 199 6.41 2.35 19.74
N LEU A 200 5.58 1.46 19.18
CA LEU A 200 4.47 1.89 18.31
C LEU A 200 3.21 2.29 19.08
N LYS A 201 2.79 1.50 20.08
CA LYS A 201 1.60 1.78 20.89
C LYS A 201 1.70 3.16 21.57
N PRO A 202 2.82 3.54 22.23
CA PRO A 202 2.94 4.86 22.84
C PRO A 202 2.80 6.03 21.85
N LEU A 203 3.29 5.88 20.61
CA LEU A 203 3.15 6.91 19.58
C LEU A 203 1.69 7.17 19.20
N THR A 204 0.82 6.16 19.29
CA THR A 204 -0.62 6.33 19.05
C THR A 204 -1.34 7.02 20.21
N LEU A 205 -0.90 6.76 21.46
CA LEU A 205 -1.54 7.28 22.66
C LEU A 205 -1.35 8.80 22.86
N LYS A 206 -0.36 9.40 22.19
CA LYS A 206 -0.17 10.86 22.24
C LYS A 206 -1.37 11.65 21.71
N TYR A 207 -2.22 11.01 20.88
CA TYR A 207 -3.38 11.64 20.28
C TYR A 207 -4.64 11.62 21.17
N LYS A 208 -4.58 11.03 22.37
CA LYS A 208 -5.71 10.97 23.32
C LYS A 208 -6.32 12.34 23.66
N ASN A 209 -5.47 13.36 23.67
CA ASN A 209 -5.84 14.75 23.96
C ASN A 209 -5.86 15.64 22.71
N SER A 210 -5.84 15.04 21.52
CA SER A 210 -5.90 15.78 20.25
C SER A 210 -7.24 16.50 20.11
N GLN A 211 -7.21 17.75 19.64
CA GLN A 211 -8.42 18.48 19.22
C GLN A 211 -9.01 17.92 17.92
N ASN A 212 -8.21 17.18 17.15
CA ASN A 212 -8.70 16.42 16.01
C ASN A 212 -9.40 15.14 16.49
N MET A 213 -10.71 15.06 16.28
CA MET A 213 -11.55 13.95 16.72
C MET A 213 -11.20 12.60 16.07
N ASP A 214 -10.70 12.59 14.84
CA ASP A 214 -10.28 11.34 14.17
C ASP A 214 -9.02 10.78 14.83
N LEU A 215 -8.04 11.64 15.10
CA LEU A 215 -6.82 11.25 15.82
C LEU A 215 -7.13 10.78 17.26
N LYS A 216 -8.09 11.44 17.93
CA LYS A 216 -8.54 11.02 19.25
C LYS A 216 -9.18 9.62 19.22
N LYS A 217 -10.12 9.37 18.31
CA LYS A 217 -10.74 8.05 18.11
C LYS A 217 -9.69 6.98 17.79
N ILE A 218 -8.71 7.31 16.94
CA ILE A 218 -7.59 6.42 16.62
C ILE A 218 -6.81 6.04 17.89
N SER A 219 -6.52 6.99 18.78
CA SER A 219 -5.88 6.71 20.07
C SER A 219 -6.72 5.81 20.97
N GLU A 220 -8.03 6.07 21.07
CA GLU A 220 -8.96 5.28 21.89
C GLU A 220 -9.06 3.82 21.39
N LEU A 221 -9.04 3.61 20.07
CA LEU A 221 -9.02 2.27 19.47
C LEU A 221 -7.76 1.50 19.87
N MET A 222 -6.59 2.17 19.86
CA MET A 222 -5.31 1.55 20.22
C MET A 222 -5.13 1.32 21.72
N GLU A 223 -5.75 2.16 22.56
CA GLU A 223 -5.79 1.96 24.01
C GLU A 223 -6.52 0.66 24.37
N ASN A 224 -7.68 0.43 23.75
CA ASN A 224 -8.52 -0.74 23.94
C ASN A 224 -8.04 -2.00 23.18
N GLU A 225 -7.05 -1.86 22.29
CA GLU A 225 -6.46 -2.98 21.58
C GLU A 225 -5.58 -3.77 22.56
N ASP A 226 -6.11 -4.91 23.03
CA ASP A 226 -5.37 -5.87 23.84
C ASP A 226 -4.29 -6.56 22.98
N LEU A 227 -3.13 -6.77 23.60
CA LEU A 227 -1.99 -7.45 23.02
C LEU A 227 -2.35 -8.83 22.47
N GLY A 228 -3.27 -9.53 23.14
CA GLY A 228 -3.80 -10.82 22.67
C GLY A 228 -4.51 -10.72 21.32
N ASN A 229 -5.29 -9.66 21.07
CA ASN A 229 -5.93 -9.40 19.78
C ASN A 229 -4.90 -9.11 18.69
N TRP A 230 -3.95 -8.22 18.98
CA TRP A 230 -2.90 -7.86 18.04
C TRP A 230 -2.07 -9.09 17.63
N LEU A 231 -1.62 -9.91 18.60
CA LEU A 231 -0.86 -11.12 18.33
C LEU A 231 -1.64 -12.17 17.51
N ARG A 232 -2.96 -12.29 17.74
CA ARG A 232 -3.82 -13.16 16.93
C ARG A 232 -3.84 -12.72 15.47
N ASN A 233 -3.88 -11.42 15.22
CA ASN A 233 -3.86 -10.87 13.86
C ASN A 233 -2.49 -11.10 13.20
N GLN A 234 -1.39 -10.86 13.91
CA GLN A 234 -0.03 -11.09 13.37
C GLN A 234 0.25 -12.57 13.06
N LYS A 235 -0.27 -13.52 13.84
CA LYS A 235 -0.08 -14.96 13.59
C LYS A 235 -0.77 -15.47 12.34
N LYS A 236 -1.85 -14.80 11.88
CA LYS A 236 -2.48 -15.13 10.59
C LYS A 236 -1.57 -14.78 9.41
N ASN A 237 -0.62 -13.86 9.59
CA ASN A 237 0.21 -13.28 8.52
C ASN A 237 1.48 -14.07 8.20
N VAL A 238 1.76 -15.15 8.95
CA VAL A 238 2.97 -15.99 8.79
C VAL A 238 2.67 -17.35 8.15
N ARG A 239 1.39 -17.65 7.90
CA ARG A 239 0.95 -18.88 7.20
C ARG A 239 0.70 -18.57 5.73
#